data_AF-A0A653NVF5-F1
#
_entry.id   AF-A0A653NVF5-F1
#
_cell.length_a   1.000
_cell.length_b   1.000
_cell.length_c   1.000
_cell.angle_alpha   90.00
_cell.angle_beta   90.00
_cell.angle_gamma   90.00
#
_symmetry.space_group_name_H-M   'P 1'
#
loop_
_entity.id
_entity.type
_entity.pdbx_description
1 polymer ?
#
loop_
_entity_poly.entity_id
_entity_poly.type
_entity_poly.pdbx_seq_one_letter_code
_entity_poly.pdbx_strand_id
1 'polypeptide(L)'
;MTAGFPQFRTGKVLATAFTGTLSERHGTAVERIPTPQRLTDWLEIHGLPVESCSNAQLERARALREAIHAAATAAATQDVLPTTAVRLINDCSAQGWAAASLTPDGQRHWQLSPTPCVEDALSVIAADAISTIAGDRDGRLALCASSTCRAVFLDTSQSHTRKWCDMNTCGNRQKKARFRAHQTAKARPER
;
A
#
# COMPACT_ATOMS: atom_id res chain seq x y z
N MET A 1 -10.53 -22.13 -16.88
CA MET A 1 -10.06 -21.79 -15.52
C MET A 1 -9.84 -20.29 -15.47
N THR A 2 -10.86 -19.52 -15.10
CA THR A 2 -10.76 -18.05 -15.00
C THR A 2 -9.73 -17.76 -13.93
N ALA A 3 -8.55 -17.31 -14.31
CA ALA A 3 -7.49 -16.99 -13.36
C ALA A 3 -8.01 -15.86 -12.45
N GLY A 4 -8.33 -16.19 -11.21
CA GLY A 4 -8.79 -15.22 -10.22
C GLY A 4 -7.73 -14.14 -10.01
N PHE A 5 -8.17 -12.91 -9.77
CA PHE A 5 -7.25 -11.83 -9.42
C PHE A 5 -6.48 -12.17 -8.13
N PRO A 6 -5.23 -11.70 -7.98
CA PRO A 6 -4.47 -11.91 -6.77
C PRO A 6 -5.21 -11.34 -5.55
N GLN A 7 -5.21 -12.06 -4.43
CA GLN A 7 -5.80 -11.58 -3.18
C GLN A 7 -5.16 -10.25 -2.72
N PHE A 8 -5.99 -9.41 -2.11
CA PHE A 8 -5.53 -8.18 -1.49
C PHE A 8 -4.61 -8.47 -0.32
N ARG A 9 -3.56 -7.65 -0.20
CA ARG A 9 -2.71 -7.62 1.01
C ARG A 9 -3.33 -6.58 1.93
N THR A 10 -3.91 -7.01 3.04
CA THR A 10 -4.44 -6.09 4.04
C THR A 10 -3.30 -5.64 4.96
N GLY A 11 -3.33 -4.38 5.36
CA GLY A 11 -2.35 -3.77 6.24
C GLY A 11 -3.02 -2.73 7.14
N LYS A 12 -2.46 -2.50 8.33
CA LYS A 12 -3.02 -1.56 9.32
C LYS A 12 -2.94 -0.08 8.88
N VAL A 13 -1.97 0.25 8.03
CA VAL A 13 -1.77 1.62 7.54
C VAL A 13 -2.28 1.70 6.11
N LEU A 14 -3.36 2.46 5.93
CA LEU A 14 -4.14 2.52 4.69
C LEU A 14 -3.27 2.94 3.50
N ALA A 15 -2.46 3.98 3.64
CA ALA A 15 -1.57 4.45 2.57
C ALA A 15 -0.60 3.37 2.10
N THR A 16 0.05 2.66 3.03
CA THR A 16 1.00 1.58 2.66
C THR A 16 0.27 0.36 2.09
N ALA A 17 -0.91 0.01 2.61
CA ALA A 17 -1.75 -1.05 2.04
C ALA A 17 -2.17 -0.71 0.60
N PHE A 18 -2.53 0.55 0.35
CA PHE A 18 -2.88 1.05 -0.98
C PHE A 18 -1.71 0.96 -1.96
N THR A 19 -0.50 1.40 -1.57
CA THR A 19 0.70 1.23 -2.41
C THR A 19 1.01 -0.24 -2.70
N GLY A 20 0.66 -1.13 -1.77
CA GLY A 20 0.82 -2.58 -1.87
C GLY A 20 -0.16 -3.28 -2.83
N THR A 21 -1.15 -2.57 -3.36
CA THR A 21 -1.99 -3.09 -4.45
C THR A 21 -1.17 -3.38 -5.70
N LEU A 22 -0.07 -2.66 -5.91
CA LEU A 22 1.00 -3.03 -6.83
C LEU A 22 2.24 -3.49 -6.06
N SER A 23 2.57 -4.77 -6.19
CA SER A 23 3.76 -5.37 -5.56
C SER A 23 4.70 -5.95 -6.61
N GLU A 24 5.91 -6.34 -6.20
CA GLU A 24 6.89 -6.93 -7.11
C GLU A 24 7.32 -5.97 -8.23
N ARG A 25 7.42 -4.68 -7.87
CA ARG A 25 7.68 -3.54 -8.78
C ARG A 25 8.99 -3.68 -9.57
N HIS A 26 9.97 -4.41 -9.05
CA HIS A 26 11.27 -4.67 -9.67
C HIS A 26 11.43 -6.13 -10.14
N GLY A 27 10.33 -6.89 -10.20
CA GLY A 27 10.28 -8.23 -10.77
C GLY A 27 9.08 -8.36 -11.70
N THR A 28 8.38 -9.49 -11.64
CA THR A 28 7.07 -9.61 -12.30
C THR A 28 6.03 -8.90 -11.48
N ALA A 29 5.67 -7.68 -11.91
CA ALA A 29 4.68 -6.85 -11.24
C ALA A 29 3.36 -7.59 -11.02
N VAL A 30 2.81 -7.48 -9.81
CA VAL A 30 1.52 -8.05 -9.44
C VAL A 30 0.57 -6.92 -9.11
N GLU A 31 -0.32 -6.63 -10.05
CA GLU A 31 -1.40 -5.65 -9.94
C GLU A 31 -2.66 -6.31 -9.32
N ARG A 32 -3.22 -5.69 -8.28
CA ARG A 32 -4.39 -6.18 -7.55
C ARG A 32 -5.66 -5.38 -7.82
N ILE A 33 -5.52 -4.18 -8.36
CA ILE A 33 -6.61 -3.32 -8.83
C ILE A 33 -6.55 -3.13 -10.36
N PRO A 34 -6.61 -4.22 -11.16
CA PRO A 34 -6.48 -4.11 -12.62
C PRO A 34 -7.71 -3.47 -13.27
N THR A 35 -8.86 -3.45 -12.60
CA THR A 35 -10.15 -2.97 -13.11
C THR A 35 -10.83 -2.01 -12.12
N PRO A 36 -11.80 -1.19 -12.57
CA PRO A 36 -12.53 -0.30 -11.68
C PRO A 36 -13.26 -1.04 -10.57
N GLN A 37 -13.91 -2.17 -10.88
CA GLN A 37 -14.56 -3.03 -9.88
C GLN A 37 -13.59 -3.48 -8.80
N ARG A 38 -12.36 -3.85 -9.17
CA ARG A 38 -11.35 -4.29 -8.20
C ARG A 38 -10.88 -3.15 -7.30
N LEU A 39 -10.91 -1.90 -7.75
CA LEU A 39 -10.69 -0.76 -6.88
C LEU A 39 -11.86 -0.60 -5.89
N THR A 40 -13.10 -0.67 -6.36
CA THR A 40 -14.30 -0.63 -5.49
C THR A 40 -14.25 -1.71 -4.41
N ASP A 41 -13.96 -2.97 -4.78
CA ASP A 41 -13.82 -4.08 -3.83
C ASP A 41 -12.74 -3.80 -2.77
N TRP A 42 -11.62 -3.20 -3.18
CA TRP A 42 -10.53 -2.86 -2.27
C TRP A 42 -10.93 -1.75 -1.29
N LEU A 43 -11.61 -0.72 -1.79
CA LEU A 43 -12.10 0.40 -0.99
C LEU A 43 -13.11 -0.06 0.07
N GLU A 44 -14.03 -0.95 -0.31
CA GLU A 44 -15.02 -1.54 0.61
C GLU A 44 -14.35 -2.31 1.76
N ILE A 45 -13.34 -3.15 1.48
CA ILE A 45 -12.56 -3.87 2.50
C ILE A 45 -11.89 -2.92 3.49
N HIS A 46 -11.54 -1.71 3.05
CA HIS A 46 -10.90 -0.69 3.86
C HIS A 46 -11.89 0.32 4.47
N GLY A 47 -13.19 0.04 4.41
CA GLY A 47 -14.24 0.87 5.04
C GLY A 47 -14.51 2.18 4.30
N LEU A 48 -14.24 2.22 2.99
CA LEU A 48 -14.46 3.38 2.13
C LEU A 48 -15.39 3.02 0.95
N PRO A 49 -16.60 2.50 1.21
CA PRO A 49 -17.47 2.01 0.15
C PRO A 49 -17.84 3.13 -0.84
N VAL A 50 -17.81 2.81 -2.12
CA VAL A 50 -18.24 3.70 -3.22
C VAL A 50 -19.14 2.91 -4.16
N GLU A 51 -20.16 3.56 -4.74
CA GLU A 51 -21.15 2.85 -5.57
C GLU A 51 -20.55 2.33 -6.88
N SER A 52 -19.68 3.13 -7.52
CA SER A 52 -19.07 2.77 -8.79
C SER A 52 -17.73 3.47 -8.98
N CYS A 53 -16.93 2.93 -9.90
CA CYS A 53 -15.67 3.51 -10.33
C CYS A 53 -15.60 3.51 -11.85
N SER A 54 -15.24 4.66 -12.43
CA SER A 54 -14.92 4.79 -13.85
C SER A 54 -13.46 4.42 -14.12
N ASN A 55 -13.10 4.24 -15.39
CA ASN A 55 -11.69 4.05 -15.78
C ASN A 55 -10.84 5.30 -15.47
N ALA A 56 -11.39 6.51 -15.60
CA ALA A 56 -10.68 7.74 -15.26
C ALA A 56 -10.35 7.82 -13.76
N GLN A 57 -11.30 7.42 -12.91
CA GLN A 57 -11.11 7.32 -11.46
C GLN A 57 -10.07 6.25 -11.09
N LEU A 58 -10.06 5.11 -11.79
CA LEU A 58 -9.03 4.09 -11.60
C LEU A 58 -7.64 4.62 -11.94
N GLU A 59 -7.48 5.34 -13.04
CA GLU A 59 -6.19 5.95 -13.41
C GLU A 59 -5.77 7.04 -12.41
N ARG A 60 -6.72 7.83 -11.90
CA ARG A 60 -6.47 8.80 -10.81
C ARG A 60 -5.99 8.09 -9.53
N ALA A 61 -6.62 6.98 -9.17
CA ALA A 61 -6.23 6.16 -8.02
C ALA A 61 -4.81 5.58 -8.20
N ARG A 62 -4.49 5.06 -9.39
CA ARG A 62 -3.14 4.58 -9.72
C ARG A 62 -2.10 5.70 -9.68
N ALA A 63 -2.41 6.88 -10.19
CA ALA A 63 -1.52 8.04 -10.10
C ALA A 63 -1.24 8.44 -8.64
N LEU A 64 -2.28 8.45 -7.79
CA LEU A 64 -2.12 8.67 -6.35
C LEU A 64 -1.28 7.58 -5.69
N ARG A 65 -1.51 6.32 -6.06
CA ARG A 65 -0.73 5.17 -5.55
C ARG A 65 0.76 5.33 -5.82
N GLU A 66 1.12 5.72 -7.03
CA GLU A 66 2.51 5.91 -7.43
C GLU A 66 3.13 7.14 -6.76
N ALA A 67 2.39 8.24 -6.61
CA ALA A 67 2.85 9.41 -5.86
C ALA A 67 3.12 9.08 -4.38
N ILE A 68 2.19 8.40 -3.70
CA ILE A 68 2.39 7.96 -2.31
C ILE A 68 3.60 7.03 -2.22
N HIS A 69 3.74 6.07 -3.13
CA HIS A 69 4.88 5.17 -3.11
C HIS A 69 6.21 5.91 -3.29
N ALA A 70 6.29 6.89 -4.20
CA ALA A 70 7.49 7.68 -4.43
C ALA A 70 7.85 8.54 -3.21
N ALA A 71 6.89 9.28 -2.65
CA ALA A 71 7.11 10.12 -1.47
C ALA A 71 7.48 9.30 -0.23
N ALA A 72 6.79 8.18 0.01
CA ALA A 72 7.08 7.31 1.14
C ALA A 72 8.41 6.56 0.99
N THR A 73 8.84 6.27 -0.25
CA THR A 73 10.17 5.72 -0.54
C THR A 73 11.25 6.73 -0.17
N ALA A 74 11.12 7.98 -0.62
CA ALA A 74 12.07 9.05 -0.27
C ALA A 74 12.14 9.27 1.25
N ALA A 75 10.99 9.28 1.92
CA ALA A 75 10.94 9.38 3.39
C ALA A 75 11.64 8.19 4.08
N ALA A 76 11.47 6.96 3.58
CA ALA A 76 12.12 5.77 4.13
C ALA A 76 13.65 5.78 3.93
N THR A 77 14.14 6.38 2.84
CA THR A 77 15.58 6.51 2.53
C THR A 77 16.19 7.81 3.05
N GLN A 78 15.40 8.68 3.69
CA GLN A 78 15.79 10.00 4.17
C GLN A 78 16.23 10.95 3.03
N ASP A 79 15.65 10.78 1.86
CA ASP A 79 15.81 11.66 0.70
C ASP A 79 14.75 12.77 0.68
N VAL A 80 14.98 13.79 -0.16
CA VAL A 80 14.01 14.86 -0.42
C VAL A 80 12.77 14.28 -1.11
N LEU A 81 11.58 14.62 -0.61
CA LEU A 81 10.32 14.18 -1.20
C LEU A 81 10.13 14.79 -2.61
N PRO A 82 9.75 14.01 -3.63
CA PRO A 82 9.52 14.53 -4.97
C PRO A 82 8.37 15.56 -4.99
N THR A 83 8.64 16.78 -5.46
CA THR A 83 7.65 17.88 -5.46
C THR A 83 6.35 17.53 -6.18
N THR A 84 6.43 16.79 -7.30
CA THR A 84 5.26 16.35 -8.06
C THR A 84 4.40 15.36 -7.29
N ALA A 85 5.03 14.45 -6.53
CA ALA A 85 4.33 13.50 -5.68
C ALA A 85 3.65 14.21 -4.51
N VAL A 86 4.36 15.12 -3.83
CA VAL A 86 3.80 15.93 -2.73
C VAL A 86 2.60 16.73 -3.20
N ARG A 87 2.70 17.42 -4.35
CA ARG A 87 1.59 18.19 -4.91
C ARG A 87 0.37 17.29 -5.19
N LEU A 88 0.56 16.15 -5.85
CA LEU A 88 -0.56 15.26 -6.19
C LEU A 88 -1.23 14.67 -4.94
N ILE A 89 -0.46 14.33 -3.90
CA ILE A 89 -1.02 13.86 -2.62
C ILE A 89 -1.86 14.97 -1.98
N ASN A 90 -1.32 16.19 -1.89
CA ASN A 90 -2.02 17.32 -1.29
C ASN A 90 -3.29 17.68 -2.08
N ASP A 91 -3.22 17.71 -3.41
CA ASP A 91 -4.38 17.95 -4.28
C ASP A 91 -5.48 16.91 -4.03
N CYS A 92 -5.12 15.62 -3.99
CA CYS A 92 -6.09 14.56 -3.71
C CYS A 92 -6.68 14.67 -2.30
N SER A 93 -5.89 15.04 -1.29
CA SER A 93 -6.39 15.21 0.09
C SER A 93 -7.40 16.35 0.21
N ALA A 94 -7.33 17.36 -0.66
CA ALA A 94 -8.19 18.53 -0.63
C ALA A 94 -9.45 18.39 -1.52
N GLN A 95 -9.50 17.39 -2.40
CA GLN A 95 -10.55 17.28 -3.44
C GLN A 95 -11.80 16.52 -2.99
N GLY A 96 -11.69 15.64 -1.99
CA GLY A 96 -12.81 14.82 -1.53
C GLY A 96 -13.51 15.39 -0.30
N TRP A 97 -14.71 14.88 -0.05
CA TRP A 97 -15.47 15.16 1.17
C TRP A 97 -15.46 13.92 2.07
N ALA A 98 -14.64 13.98 3.10
CA ALA A 98 -14.58 12.95 4.13
C ALA A 98 -14.34 13.57 5.50
N ALA A 99 -15.08 13.09 6.50
CA ALA A 99 -14.96 13.54 7.88
C ALA A 99 -14.51 12.37 8.77
N ALA A 100 -13.60 12.66 9.69
CA ALA A 100 -13.33 11.73 10.77
C ALA A 100 -14.52 11.72 11.74
N SER A 101 -15.01 10.55 12.08
CA SER A 101 -16.05 10.33 13.09
C SER A 101 -15.53 9.38 14.17
N LEU A 102 -16.00 9.58 15.39
CA LEU A 102 -15.70 8.72 16.54
C LEU A 102 -16.91 7.83 16.81
N THR A 103 -16.70 6.52 16.83
CA THR A 103 -17.73 5.56 17.18
C THR A 103 -17.84 5.39 18.70
N PRO A 104 -18.98 4.92 19.24
CA PRO A 104 -19.17 4.76 20.69
C PRO A 104 -18.18 3.81 21.38
N ASP A 105 -17.58 2.87 20.64
CA ASP A 105 -16.52 1.96 21.10
C ASP A 105 -15.11 2.59 21.05
N GLY A 106 -15.03 3.90 20.80
CA GLY A 106 -13.78 4.66 20.79
C GLY A 106 -12.93 4.46 19.54
N GLN A 107 -13.50 3.93 18.47
CA GLN A 107 -12.78 3.74 17.20
C GLN A 107 -12.98 4.93 16.26
N ARG A 108 -11.96 5.18 15.44
CA ARG A 108 -12.02 6.21 14.40
C ARG A 108 -12.55 5.60 13.10
N HIS A 109 -13.53 6.24 12.50
CA HIS A 109 -14.12 5.88 11.20
C HIS A 109 -14.12 7.10 10.27
N TRP A 110 -14.00 6.86 8.96
CA TRP A 110 -14.13 7.89 7.93
C TRP A 110 -15.53 7.89 7.35
N GLN A 111 -16.29 8.95 7.64
CA GLN A 111 -17.58 9.17 7.01
C GLN A 111 -17.38 9.90 5.67
N LEU A 112 -17.75 9.23 4.57
CA LEU A 112 -17.76 9.81 3.23
C LEU A 112 -19.04 10.64 3.00
N SER A 113 -19.16 11.25 1.81
CA SER A 113 -20.33 12.03 1.44
C SER A 113 -21.62 11.21 1.42
N PRO A 114 -22.81 11.85 1.50
CA PRO A 114 -24.09 11.14 1.37
C PRO A 114 -24.22 10.34 0.06
N THR A 115 -23.45 10.72 -0.97
CA THR A 115 -23.32 10.01 -2.24
C THR A 115 -21.83 9.69 -2.47
N PRO A 116 -21.27 8.67 -1.77
CA PRO A 116 -19.83 8.41 -1.77
C PRO A 116 -19.26 8.21 -3.17
N CYS A 117 -18.23 8.99 -3.50
CA CYS A 117 -17.51 8.86 -4.76
C CYS A 117 -16.05 8.42 -4.54
N VAL A 118 -15.37 8.04 -5.62
CA VAL A 118 -13.97 7.61 -5.55
C VAL A 118 -13.07 8.73 -5.04
N GLU A 119 -13.36 9.98 -5.39
CA GLU A 119 -12.61 11.16 -4.95
C GLU A 119 -12.64 11.33 -3.43
N ASP A 120 -13.78 11.07 -2.78
CA ASP A 120 -13.89 11.06 -1.32
C ASP A 120 -12.96 10.01 -0.70
N ALA A 121 -12.99 8.79 -1.23
CA ALA A 121 -12.14 7.71 -0.76
C ALA A 121 -10.64 7.97 -1.01
N LEU A 122 -10.28 8.55 -2.16
CA LEU A 122 -8.91 8.94 -2.47
C LEU A 122 -8.41 10.07 -1.57
N SER A 123 -9.28 11.00 -1.17
CA SER A 123 -8.92 12.06 -0.22
C SER A 123 -8.55 11.50 1.16
N VAL A 124 -9.27 10.47 1.61
CA VAL A 124 -8.97 9.74 2.85
C VAL A 124 -7.61 9.04 2.77
N ILE A 125 -7.34 8.34 1.67
CA ILE A 125 -6.06 7.66 1.46
C ILE A 125 -4.91 8.67 1.40
N ALA A 126 -5.12 9.81 0.74
CA ALA A 126 -4.14 10.89 0.67
C ALA A 126 -3.87 11.52 2.05
N ALA A 127 -4.91 11.79 2.85
CA ALA A 127 -4.76 12.27 4.22
C ALA A 127 -4.01 11.27 5.12
N ASP A 128 -4.31 9.97 5.00
CA ASP A 128 -3.56 8.91 5.69
C ASP A 128 -2.08 8.87 5.26
N ALA A 129 -1.81 9.10 3.98
CA ALA A 129 -0.45 9.17 3.46
C ALA A 129 0.31 10.39 4.00
N ILE A 130 -0.33 11.56 4.07
CA ILE A 130 0.26 12.78 4.65
C ILE A 130 0.68 12.50 6.09
N SER A 131 -0.23 12.03 6.95
CA SER A 131 0.10 11.73 8.35
C SER A 131 1.16 10.65 8.50
N THR A 132 1.14 9.62 7.64
CA THR A 132 2.15 8.55 7.68
C THR A 132 3.53 9.07 7.29
N ILE A 133 3.62 9.93 6.28
CA ILE A 133 4.89 10.49 5.77
C ILE A 133 5.42 11.59 6.69
N ALA A 134 4.54 12.40 7.28
CA ALA A 134 4.89 13.44 8.26
C ALA A 134 5.40 12.87 9.59
N GLY A 135 5.14 11.58 9.87
CA GLY A 135 5.59 10.92 11.09
C GLY A 135 4.60 11.04 12.26
N ASP A 136 3.32 11.32 12.00
CA ASP A 136 2.27 11.43 13.02
C ASP A 136 1.92 10.09 13.69
N ARG A 137 2.52 8.98 13.22
CA ARG A 137 2.23 7.61 13.67
C ARG A 137 3.46 6.98 14.28
N ASP A 138 3.24 6.22 15.35
CA ASP A 138 4.28 5.39 15.94
C ASP A 138 4.78 4.34 14.93
N GLY A 139 6.04 4.45 14.56
CA GLY A 139 6.70 3.55 13.62
C GLY A 139 7.68 4.27 12.70
N ARG A 140 8.37 3.49 11.86
CA ARG A 140 9.30 4.02 10.87
C ARG A 140 8.99 3.50 9.48
N LEU A 141 8.95 4.38 8.48
CA LEU A 141 8.86 3.96 7.10
C LEU A 141 10.12 3.18 6.69
N ALA A 142 9.91 2.01 6.10
CA ALA A 142 10.97 1.11 5.66
C ALA A 142 10.62 0.48 4.31
N LEU A 143 11.66 0.05 3.59
CA LEU A 143 11.52 -0.66 2.33
C LEU A 143 11.62 -2.16 2.51
N CYS A 144 10.78 -2.90 1.79
CA CYS A 144 10.87 -4.36 1.74
C CYS A 144 12.26 -4.77 1.26
N ALA A 145 12.93 -5.63 2.02
CA ALA A 145 14.28 -6.13 1.71
C ALA A 145 14.30 -7.10 0.51
N SER A 146 13.15 -7.45 -0.07
CA SER A 146 13.09 -8.25 -1.28
C SER A 146 13.49 -7.38 -2.47
N SER A 147 14.51 -7.82 -3.22
CA SER A 147 15.03 -7.11 -4.41
C SER A 147 13.96 -6.87 -5.47
N THR A 148 12.99 -7.78 -5.59
CA THR A 148 11.89 -7.64 -6.56
C THR A 148 10.74 -6.79 -6.03
N CYS A 149 10.55 -6.69 -4.71
CA CYS A 149 9.36 -6.07 -4.13
C CYS A 149 9.52 -4.57 -3.90
N ARG A 150 10.50 -4.19 -3.08
CA ARG A 150 10.78 -2.81 -2.64
C ARG A 150 9.56 -1.98 -2.19
N ALA A 151 8.44 -2.63 -1.84
CA ALA A 151 7.27 -1.95 -1.32
C ALA A 151 7.61 -1.23 0.00
N VAL A 152 7.06 -0.03 0.17
CA VAL A 152 7.16 0.74 1.41
C VAL A 152 6.15 0.20 2.42
N PHE A 153 6.54 0.13 3.68
CA PHE A 153 5.65 -0.20 4.80
C PHE A 153 6.03 0.60 6.04
N LEU A 154 5.08 0.77 6.96
CA LEU A 154 5.36 1.33 8.29
C LEU A 154 5.78 0.19 9.23
N ASP A 155 6.99 0.25 9.76
CA ASP A 155 7.49 -0.67 10.77
C ASP A 155 7.08 -0.22 12.17
N THR A 156 5.99 -0.80 12.65
CA THR A 156 5.47 -0.62 14.01
C THR A 156 5.96 -1.71 14.98
N SER A 157 6.98 -2.50 14.62
CA SER A 157 7.54 -3.50 15.54
C SER A 157 8.39 -2.84 16.62
N GLN A 158 8.40 -3.41 17.82
CA GLN A 158 9.12 -2.88 18.99
C GLN A 158 10.60 -2.60 18.71
N SER A 159 11.24 -3.45 17.89
CA SER A 159 12.66 -3.35 17.56
C SER A 159 12.94 -2.59 16.26
N HIS A 160 11.91 -2.16 15.52
CA HIS A 160 12.02 -1.53 14.20
C HIS A 160 12.97 -2.27 13.24
N THR A 161 12.96 -3.61 13.29
CA THR A 161 13.85 -4.48 12.52
C THR A 161 13.11 -5.35 11.50
N ARG A 162 11.84 -5.03 11.23
CA ARG A 162 11.04 -5.75 10.24
C ARG A 162 11.66 -5.54 8.87
N LYS A 163 11.94 -6.65 8.16
CA LYS A 163 12.56 -6.61 6.82
C LYS A 163 11.59 -6.75 5.66
N TRP A 164 10.35 -7.16 5.92
CA TRP A 164 9.40 -7.56 4.87
C TRP A 164 8.08 -6.80 5.00
N CYS A 165 7.60 -6.23 3.90
CA CYS A 165 6.31 -5.51 3.85
C CYS A 165 5.12 -6.40 4.19
N ASP A 166 5.27 -7.72 4.04
CA ASP A 166 4.29 -8.71 4.46
C ASP A 166 5.01 -10.05 4.69
N MET A 167 4.78 -10.66 5.87
CA MET A 167 5.46 -11.89 6.26
C MET A 167 4.96 -13.08 5.43
N ASN A 168 3.66 -13.11 5.13
CA ASN A 168 3.02 -14.24 4.46
C ASN A 168 3.39 -14.34 2.97
N THR A 169 3.82 -13.24 2.36
CA THR A 169 4.23 -13.16 0.96
C THR A 169 5.74 -13.00 0.83
N CYS A 170 6.30 -11.82 1.08
CA CYS A 170 7.72 -11.54 0.88
C CYS A 170 8.60 -12.31 1.88
N GLY A 171 8.20 -12.40 3.15
CA GLY A 171 8.91 -13.17 4.16
C GLY A 171 8.99 -14.66 3.81
N ASN A 172 7.85 -15.28 3.50
CA ASN A 172 7.77 -16.69 3.10
C ASN A 172 8.50 -16.99 1.79
N ARG A 173 8.42 -16.08 0.80
CA ARG A 173 9.18 -16.22 -0.45
C ARG A 173 10.68 -16.27 -0.19
N GLN A 174 11.20 -15.37 0.64
CA GLN A 174 12.63 -15.38 0.96
C GLN A 174 13.05 -16.63 1.73
N LYS A 175 12.22 -17.11 2.67
CA LYS A 175 12.45 -18.38 3.38
C LYS A 175 12.56 -19.55 2.38
N LYS A 176 11.64 -19.64 1.42
CA LYS A 176 11.66 -20.67 0.37
C LYS A 176 12.90 -20.56 -0.52
N ALA A 177 13.29 -19.36 -0.92
CA ALA A 177 14.48 -19.14 -1.74
C ALA A 177 15.77 -19.61 -1.02
N ARG A 178 15.92 -19.26 0.27
CA ARG A 178 17.05 -19.71 1.10
C ARG A 178 17.09 -21.22 1.25
N PHE A 179 15.94 -21.85 1.52
CA PHE A 179 15.83 -23.30 1.64
C PHE A 179 16.25 -24.01 0.34
N ARG A 180 15.79 -23.53 -0.83
CA ARG A 180 16.18 -24.08 -2.13
C ARG A 180 17.68 -23.94 -2.40
N ALA A 181 18.28 -22.79 -2.10
CA ALA A 181 19.71 -22.56 -2.26
C ALA A 181 20.55 -23.49 -1.37
N HIS A 182 20.09 -23.81 -0.16
CA HIS A 182 20.75 -24.78 0.71
C HIS A 182 20.61 -26.23 0.21
N GLN A 183 19.49 -26.60 -0.42
CA GLN A 183 19.33 -27.92 -1.03
C GLN A 183 20.25 -28.11 -2.25
N THR A 184 20.35 -27.12 -3.13
CA THR A 184 21.26 -27.20 -4.29
C THR A 184 22.73 -27.18 -3.88
N ALA A 185 23.09 -26.49 -2.79
CA ALA A 185 24.44 -26.55 -2.23
C ALA A 185 24.77 -27.93 -1.63
N LYS A 186 23.82 -28.59 -0.96
CA LYS A 186 23.99 -29.96 -0.45
C LYS A 186 24.00 -31.04 -1.53
N ALA A 187 23.35 -30.79 -2.67
CA ALA A 187 23.26 -31.75 -3.78
C ALA A 187 24.45 -31.70 -4.76
N ARG A 188 25.46 -30.85 -4.53
CA ARG A 188 26.68 -30.79 -5.33
C ARG A 188 27.81 -31.49 -4.55
N PRO A 189 28.11 -32.78 -4.78
CA PRO A 189 29.29 -33.40 -4.18
C PRO A 189 30.55 -32.74 -4.75
N GLU A 190 31.52 -32.53 -3.88
CA GLU A 190 32.86 -32.04 -4.22
C GLU A 190 33.48 -33.00 -5.25
N ARG A 191 34.00 -32.44 -6.35
CA ARG A 191 34.82 -33.18 -7.33
C ARG A 191 36.26 -33.21 -6.87
#